data_AF-A0A7V9LQU8-F1
#
_entry.id   AF-A0A7V9LQU8-F1
#
_cell.length_a   1.000
_cell.length_b   1.000
_cell.length_c   1.000
_cell.angle_alpha   90.00
_cell.angle_beta   90.00
_cell.angle_gamma   90.00
#
_symmetry.space_group_name_H-M   'P 1'
#
loop_
_entity.id
_entity.type
_entity.pdbx_description
1 polymer ?
#
loop_
_entity_poly.entity_id
_entity_poly.type
_entity_poly.pdbx_seq_one_letter_code
_entity_poly.pdbx_strand_id
1 'polypeptide(L)' 'MAVQVKVPTILRTYTDGAKVVSGEGGTLAELIDDVESNHGGIKARLIEGEDLRRFVNVYV' A
#
# COMPACT_ATOMS: atom_id res chain seq x y z
N MET A 1 7.94 -12.79 -5.03
CA MET A 1 7.85 -12.21 -6.38
C MET A 1 7.49 -10.76 -6.21
N ALA A 2 8.32 -9.84 -6.73
CA ALA A 2 8.06 -8.42 -6.56
C ALA A 2 6.89 -7.95 -7.42
N VAL A 3 5.88 -7.38 -6.78
CA VAL A 3 4.71 -6.74 -7.38
C VAL A 3 4.95 -5.23 -7.42
N GLN A 4 4.59 -4.59 -8.53
CA GLN A 4 4.65 -3.13 -8.64
C GLN A 4 3.33 -2.51 -8.17
N VAL A 5 3.39 -1.71 -7.10
CA VAL A 5 2.24 -1.01 -6.53
C VAL A 5 2.25 0.44 -7.01
N LYS A 6 1.17 0.88 -7.67
CA LYS A 6 1.00 2.26 -8.11
C LYS A 6 0.43 3.10 -6.98
N VAL A 7 1.13 4.18 -6.61
CA VAL A 7 0.79 5.01 -5.45
C VAL A 7 0.09 6.31 -5.90
N PRO A 8 -1.18 6.53 -5.51
CA PRO A 8 -1.89 7.79 -5.75
C PRO A 8 -1.16 8.98 -5.13
N THR A 9 -1.26 10.16 -5.75
CA THR A 9 -0.52 11.36 -5.32
C THR A 9 -0.68 11.68 -3.83
N ILE A 10 -1.88 11.53 -3.27
CA ILE A 10 -2.17 11.78 -1.85
C ILE A 10 -1.42 10.85 -0.88
N LEU A 11 -1.02 9.66 -1.34
CA LEU A 11 -0.28 8.67 -0.54
C LEU A 11 1.23 8.75 -0.74
N ARG A 12 1.72 9.56 -1.69
CA ARG A 12 3.16 9.64 -2.00
C ARG A 12 3.98 10.29 -0.89
N THR A 13 3.34 10.96 0.07
CA THR A 13 4.00 11.45 1.28
C THR A 13 4.58 10.32 2.13
N TYR A 14 4.10 9.08 1.97
CA TYR A 14 4.58 7.90 2.68
C TYR A 14 5.66 7.14 1.91
N THR A 15 5.83 7.46 0.63
CA THR A 15 6.72 6.75 -0.30
C THR A 15 7.80 7.66 -0.88
N ASP A 16 8.19 8.72 -0.15
CA ASP A 16 9.20 9.70 -0.57
C ASP A 16 8.94 10.32 -1.95
N GLY A 17 7.67 10.51 -2.32
CA GLY A 17 7.27 11.04 -3.62
C GLY A 17 7.21 9.99 -4.74
N ALA A 18 7.57 8.74 -4.47
CA ALA A 18 7.57 7.68 -5.47
C ALA A 18 6.15 7.39 -6.00
N LYS A 19 6.03 7.31 -7.32
CA LYS A 19 4.76 6.96 -8.01
C LYS A 19 4.49 5.46 -8.06
N VAL A 20 5.54 4.66 -7.92
CA VAL A 20 5.51 3.20 -7.94
C VAL A 20 6.49 2.73 -6.88
N VAL A 21 6.06 1.76 -6.06
CA VAL A 21 6.90 1.05 -5.10
C VAL A 21 6.85 -0.44 -5.40
N SER A 22 7.90 -1.15 -5.06
CA SER A 22 7.92 -2.61 -5.10
C SER A 22 7.46 -3.15 -3.75
N GLY A 23 6.67 -4.22 -3.77
CA GLY A 23 6.39 -5.00 -2.58
C GLY A 23 6.29 -6.48 -2.89
N GLU A 24 6.33 -7.31 -1.86
CA GLU A 24 6.23 -8.76 -1.95
C GLU A 24 5.05 -9.29 -1.11
N GLY A 25 4.35 -10.29 -1.64
CA GLY A 25 3.22 -10.93 -0.95
C GLY A 25 2.47 -11.87 -1.87
N GLY A 26 1.95 -12.96 -1.33
CA GLY A 26 1.03 -13.88 -2.02
C GLY A 26 -0.42 -13.41 -1.94
N THR A 27 -0.74 -12.52 -0.98
CA THR A 27 -2.07 -11.90 -0.83
C THR A 27 -1.97 -10.38 -0.77
N LEU A 28 -3.11 -9.70 -0.93
CA LEU A 28 -3.17 -8.24 -0.77
C LEU A 28 -2.79 -7.79 0.64
N ALA A 29 -3.17 -8.55 1.68
CA ALA A 29 -2.83 -8.23 3.06
C ALA A 29 -1.32 -8.29 3.29
N GLU A 30 -0.67 -9.37 2.84
CA GLU A 30 0.79 -9.52 2.91
C GLU A 30 1.52 -8.42 2.14
N LEU A 31 1.03 -8.05 0.95
CA LEU A 31 1.61 -6.97 0.15
C LEU A 31 1.51 -5.61 0.86
N ILE A 32 0.38 -5.31 1.51
CA ILE A 32 0.22 -4.07 2.27
C ILE A 32 1.14 -4.05 3.49
N ASP A 33 1.33 -5.19 4.16
CA ASP A 33 2.23 -5.32 5.31
C ASP A 33 3.70 -5.14 4.91
N ASP A 34 4.11 -5.71 3.79
CA ASP A 34 5.45 -5.52 3.24
C ASP A 34 5.69 -4.05 2.85
N VAL A 35 4.73 -3.42 2.18
CA VAL A 35 4.82 -2.00 1.82
C VAL A 35 4.85 -1.11 3.07
N GLU A 36 4.07 -1.39 4.12
CA GLU A 36 4.12 -0.67 5.40
C GLU A 36 5.48 -0.79 6.08
N SER A 37 6.12 -1.97 6.03
CA SER A 37 7.44 -2.17 6.63
C SER A 37 8.52 -1.27 6.01
N ASN A 38 8.37 -0.96 4.71
CA ASN A 38 9.27 -0.09 3.96
C ASN A 38 8.81 1.39 3.94
N HIS A 39 7.50 1.63 4.11
CA HIS A 39 6.84 2.93 3.95
C HIS A 39 5.82 3.16 5.08
N GLY A 40 6.33 3.36 6.29
CA GLY A 40 5.52 3.44 7.50
C GLY A 40 4.39 4.48 7.46
N GLY A 41 3.22 4.09 7.95
CA GLY A 41 2.01 4.92 8.03
C GLY A 41 1.08 4.81 6.82
N ILE A 42 1.47 4.12 5.75
CA ILE A 42 0.63 3.97 4.55
C ILE A 42 -0.54 3.00 4.79
N LYS A 43 -0.34 1.92 5.56
CA LYS A 43 -1.38 0.94 5.90
C LYS A 43 -2.55 1.58 6.61
N ALA A 44 -2.28 2.50 7.54
CA ALA A 44 -3.31 3.25 8.27
C ALA A 44 -4.20 4.10 7.34
N ARG A 45 -3.75 4.42 6.12
CA ARG A 45 -4.52 5.14 5.09
C ARG A 45 -5.31 4.22 4.17
N LEU A 46 -5.02 2.92 4.15
CA LEU A 46 -5.68 1.93 3.30
C LEU A 46 -6.72 1.11 4.07
N ILE A 47 -6.40 0.77 5.32
CA ILE A 47 -7.16 -0.17 6.15
C ILE A 47 -7.75 0.56 7.38
N GLU A 48 -8.92 0.11 7.82
CA GLU A 48 -9.56 0.48 9.09
C GLU A 48 -10.06 -0.80 9.77
N GLY A 49 -9.41 -1.19 10.88
CA GLY A 49 -9.63 -2.50 11.48
C GLY A 49 -9.06 -3.62 10.60
N GLU A 50 -9.91 -4.56 10.20
CA GLU A 50 -9.56 -5.66 9.28
C GLU A 50 -10.00 -5.39 7.83
N ASP A 51 -10.71 -4.29 7.58
CA ASP A 51 -11.32 -3.98 6.29
C ASP A 51 -10.60 -2.84 5.56
N LEU A 52 -10.69 -2.84 4.23
CA LEU A 52 -10.33 -1.66 3.44
C LEU A 52 -11.24 -0.49 3.80
N ARG A 53 -10.65 0.70 3.92
CA ARG A 53 -11.42 1.93 4.10
C ARG A 53 -12.41 2.09 2.95
N ARG A 54 -13.62 2.56 3.27
CA ARG A 54 -14.73 2.73 2.32
C ARG A 54 -14.39 3.52 1.03
N PHE A 55 -13.40 4.40 1.08
CA PHE A 55 -12.98 5.24 -0.05
C PHE A 55 -11.71 4.74 -0.75
N VAL A 56 -11.24 3.54 -0.41
CA VAL A 56 -10.06 2.92 -1.00
C VAL A 56 -10.52 1.80 -1.91
N ASN A 57 -10.08 1.86 -3.16
CA ASN A 57 -10.32 0.82 -4.14
C ASN A 57 -8.97 0.25 -4.56
N VAL A 58 -8.84 -1.07 -4.53
CA VAL A 58 -7.64 -1.79 -4.95
C VAL A 58 -7.98 -2.59 -6.19
N TYR A 59 -7.06 -2.59 -7.15
CA TYR A 59 -7.16 -3.32 -8.41
C TYR A 59 -5.90 -4.18 -8.56
N VAL A 60 -6.09 -5.43 -8.95
CA VAL A 60 -5.02 -6.41 -9.19
C VAL A 60 -4.97 -6.74 -10.68
#